data_AF-A0A971W243-F1
#
_entry.id   AF-A0A971W243-F1
#
_cell.length_a   1.000
_cell.length_b   1.000
_cell.length_c   1.000
_cell.angle_alpha   90.00
_cell.angle_beta   90.00
_cell.angle_gamma   90.00
#
_symmetry.space_group_name_H-M   'P 1'
#
loop_
_entity.id
_entity.type
_entity.pdbx_description
1 polymer ?
#
loop_
_entity_poly.entity_id
_entity_poly.type
_entity_poly.pdbx_seq_one_letter_code
_entity_poly.pdbx_strand_id
1 'polypeptide(L)' 'FTAQTELAVMEMLRFLEQQGMLEVKIGEYGKLHIKLNAQKVPKAKLPPPLIALLSETNAYRRHMNRHT' A
#
# COMPACT_ATOMS: atom_id res chain seq x y z
N PHE A 1 8.32 13.86 -8.03
CA PHE A 1 8.40 12.50 -7.45
C PHE A 1 9.87 12.11 -7.42
N THR A 2 10.42 11.77 -6.24
CA THR A 2 11.84 11.42 -6.11
C THR A 2 12.02 9.91 -6.26
N ALA A 3 13.18 9.46 -6.74
CA ALA A 3 13.49 8.02 -6.90
C ALA A 3 13.32 7.22 -5.59
N GLN A 4 13.47 7.87 -4.44
CA GLN A 4 13.21 7.28 -3.12
C GLN A 4 11.72 6.97 -2.89
N THR A 5 10.82 7.81 -3.39
CA THR A 5 9.37 7.57 -3.33
C THR A 5 8.97 6.37 -4.19
N GLU A 6 9.54 6.24 -5.38
CA GLU A 6 9.26 5.12 -6.28
C GLU A 6 9.73 3.78 -5.68
N LEU A 7 10.93 3.74 -5.11
CA LEU A 7 11.45 2.55 -4.44
C LEU A 7 10.57 2.15 -3.26
N ALA A 8 10.19 3.10 -2.40
CA ALA A 8 9.32 2.83 -1.27
C ALA A 8 7.96 2.27 -1.72
N VAL A 9 7.37 2.82 -2.78
CA VAL A 9 6.10 2.32 -3.34
C VAL A 9 6.27 0.89 -3.89
N MET A 10 7.36 0.59 -4.60
CA MET A 10 7.64 -0.76 -5.08
C MET A 10 7.81 -1.77 -3.94
N GLU A 11 8.49 -1.40 -2.85
CA GLU A 11 8.62 -2.24 -1.66
C GLU A 11 7.27 -2.52 -0.99
N MET A 12 6.39 -1.52 -0.93
CA MET A 12 5.02 -1.69 -0.41
C MET A 12 4.20 -2.65 -1.28
N LEU A 13 4.23 -2.46 -2.60
CA LEU A 13 3.50 -3.33 -3.54
C LEU A 13 3.98 -4.78 -3.45
N ARG A 14 5.30 -4.99 -3.38
CA ARG A 14 5.90 -6.32 -3.22
C ARG A 14 5.51 -6.99 -1.90
N PHE A 15 5.48 -6.24 -0.79
CA PHE A 15 5.03 -6.78 0.49
C PHE A 15 3.57 -7.24 0.43
N LEU A 16 2.69 -6.42 -0.14
CA LEU A 16 1.27 -6.75 -0.24
C LEU A 16 1.00 -7.94 -1.19
N GLU A 17 1.80 -8.09 -2.24
CA GLU A 17 1.80 -9.27 -3.11
C GLU A 17 2.24 -10.53 -2.36
N GLN A 18 3.34 -10.48 -1.61
CA GLN A 18 3.81 -11.60 -0.77
C GLN A 18 2.79 -12.03 0.28
N GLN A 19 2.03 -11.08 0.81
CA GLN A 19 0.94 -11.34 1.75
C GLN A 19 -0.34 -11.86 1.08
N GLY A 20 -0.36 -11.95 -0.26
CA GLY A 20 -1.52 -12.38 -1.04
C GLY A 20 -2.70 -11.41 -0.97
N MET A 21 -2.46 -10.15 -0.59
CA MET A 21 -3.45 -9.07 -0.60
C MET A 21 -3.56 -8.39 -1.95
N LEU A 22 -2.47 -8.40 -2.72
CA LEU A 22 -2.41 -7.91 -4.08
C LEU A 22 -2.03 -9.04 -5.02
N GLU A 23 -2.67 -9.07 -6.18
CA GLU A 23 -2.20 -9.79 -7.34
C GLU A 23 -1.69 -8.74 -8.33
N VAL A 24 -0.37 -8.71 -8.54
CA VAL A 24 0.26 -7.78 -9.47
C VAL A 24 0.59 -8.53 -10.75
N LYS A 25 0.00 -8.12 -11.86
CA LYS A 25 0.33 -8.64 -13.19
C LYS A 25 0.97 -7.54 -14.02
N ILE A 26 2.10 -7.85 -14.64
CA ILE A 26 2.70 -6.99 -15.65
C ILE A 26 1.88 -7.19 -16.93
N GLY A 27 1.13 -6.16 -17.34
CA GLY A 27 0.40 -6.13 -18.59
C GLY A 27 1.30 -5.74 -19.77
N GLU A 28 0.71 -5.70 -20.97
CA GLU A 28 1.43 -5.20 -22.15
C GLU A 28 1.75 -3.70 -22.01
N TYR A 29 2.87 -3.28 -22.61
CA TYR A 29 3.38 -1.90 -22.61
C TYR A 29 3.80 -1.35 -21.24
N GLY A 30 4.27 -2.20 -20.33
CA GLY A 30 4.84 -1.76 -19.04
C GLY A 30 3.80 -1.27 -18.03
N LYS A 31 2.52 -1.57 -18.24
CA LYS A 31 1.45 -1.25 -17.29
C LYS A 31 1.36 -2.31 -16.21
N LEU A 32 1.29 -1.87 -14.95
CA LEU A 32 1.02 -2.74 -13.80
C LEU A 32 -0.49 -2.87 -13.59
N HIS A 33 -1.02 -4.08 -13.74
CA HIS A 33 -2.38 -4.42 -13.35
C HIS A 33 -2.38 -4.91 -11.90
N ILE A 34 -2.92 -4.09 -11.01
CA ILE A 34 -2.97 -4.37 -9.57
C ILE A 34 -4.41 -4.76 -9.23
N LYS A 35 -4.62 -6.00 -8.78
CA LYS A 35 -5.92 -6.49 -8.32
C LYS A 35 -5.89 -6.71 -6.80
N LEU A 36 -6.86 -6.15 -6.10
CA LEU A 36 -7.04 -6.37 -4.66
C LEU A 36 -7.65 -7.74 -4.40
N ASN A 37 -7.03 -8.49 -3.51
CA ASN A 37 -7.52 -9.79 -3.05
C ASN A 37 -8.06 -9.64 -1.63
N ALA A 38 -9.32 -9.22 -1.53
CA ALA A 38 -9.97 -8.84 -0.27
C ALA A 38 -10.21 -10.03 0.71
N GLN A 39 -9.86 -11.26 0.33
CA GLN A 39 -10.09 -12.45 1.14
C GLN A 39 -8.98 -12.73 2.17
N LYS A 40 -7.84 -12.03 2.11
CA LYS A 40 -6.72 -12.25 3.02
C LYS A 40 -6.37 -11.00 3.80
N VAL A 41 -6.63 -11.02 5.11
CA VAL A 41 -6.07 -10.04 6.06
C VAL A 41 -4.77 -10.64 6.59
N PRO A 42 -3.59 -10.08 6.24
CA PRO A 42 -2.34 -10.64 6.71
C PRO A 42 -2.15 -10.36 8.20
N LYS A 43 -1.66 -11.38 8.91
CA LYS A 43 -1.14 -11.25 10.28
C LYS A 43 0.33 -10.79 10.32
N ALA A 44 0.93 -10.48 9.17
CA ALA A 44 2.33 -10.09 9.07
C ALA A 44 2.56 -8.65 9.54
N LYS A 45 3.74 -8.42 10.13
CA LYS A 45 4.19 -7.08 10.50
C LYS A 45 4.29 -6.22 9.24
N LEU A 46 3.59 -5.09 9.25
CA LEU A 46 3.60 -4.13 8.16
C LEU A 46 5.00 -3.49 8.03
N PRO A 47 5.51 -3.27 6.82
CA PRO A 47 6.77 -2.57 6.61
C PRO A 47 6.65 -1.10 7.06
N PRO A 48 7.75 -0.47 7.52
CA PRO A 48 7.75 0.89 8.06
C PRO A 48 7.06 1.94 7.16
N PRO A 49 7.23 1.92 5.83
CA PRO A 49 6.55 2.86 4.95
C PRO A 49 5.02 2.75 5.00
N LEU A 50 4.47 1.53 5.11
CA LEU A 50 3.01 1.33 5.25
C LEU A 50 2.50 1.79 6.61
N ILE A 51 3.28 1.61 7.68
CA ILE A 51 2.94 2.10 9.02
C ILE A 51 2.87 3.64 9.02
N ALA A 52 3.84 4.31 8.40
CA ALA A 52 3.86 5.76 8.28
C ALA A 52 2.62 6.27 7.52
N LEU A 53 2.31 5.68 6.36
CA LEU A 53 1.16 6.07 5.55
C LEU A 53 -0.18 5.84 6.26
N LEU A 54 -0.32 4.71 6.98
CA LEU A 54 -1.51 4.43 7.80
C LEU A 54 -1.64 5.40 8.97
N SER A 55 -0.53 5.79 9.58
CA SER A 55 -0.52 6.75 10.69
C SER A 55 -0.96 8.13 10.21
N GLU A 56 -0.46 8.57 9.05
CA GLU A 56 -0.86 9.82 8.40
C GLU A 56 -2.33 9.81 7.99
N THR A 57 -2.79 8.73 7.33
CA THR A 57 -4.20 8.57 6.93
C THR A 57 -5.14 8.59 8.13
N ASN A 58 -4.75 7.94 9.24
CA ASN A 58 -5.52 7.96 10.47
C ASN A 58 -5.51 9.33 11.14
N ALA A 59 -4.38 10.05 11.12
CA ALA A 59 -4.31 11.41 11.64
C ALA A 59 -5.24 12.35 10.84
N TYR A 60 -5.23 12.23 9.50
CA TYR A 60 -6.13 12.97 8.63
C TYR A 60 -7.60 12.66 8.90
N ARG A 61 -7.96 11.37 9.03
CA ARG A 61 -9.33 10.96 9.38
C ARG A 61 -9.79 11.52 10.73
N ARG A 62 -8.92 11.52 11.75
CA ARG A 62 -9.23 12.12 13.06
C ARG A 62 -9.41 13.63 12.97
N HIS A 63 -8.64 14.31 12.13
CA HIS A 63 -8.79 15.74 11.91
C HIS A 63 -10.13 16.05 11.23
N MET A 64 -10.50 15.32 10.18
CA MET A 64 -11.80 15.47 9.50
C MET A 64 -12.97 15.23 10.45
N ASN A 65 -12.94 14.17 11.25
CA ASN A 65 -13.99 13.84 12.21
C ASN A 65 -14.08 14.81 13.42
N ARG A 66 -13.10 15.70 13.62
CA ARG A 66 -13.18 16.76 14.65
C ARG A 66 -13.85 18.04 14.15
N HIS A 67 -14.07 18.16 12.83
CA HIS A 67 -14.68 19.34 12.19
C HIS A 67 -16.11 19.08 11.71
N THR A 68 -16.73 17.97 12.16
CA THR A 68 -18.16 17.63 12.01
C THR A 68 -18.81 17.55 13.37
#